data_AF-A0A0L0BLQ9-F1
#
_entry.id   AF-A0A0L0BLQ9-F1
#
_cell.length_a   1.000
_cell.length_b   1.000
_cell.length_c   1.000
_cell.angle_alpha   90.00
_cell.angle_beta   90.00
_cell.angle_gamma   90.00
#
_symmetry.space_group_name_H-M   'P 1'
#
loop_
_entity.id
_entity.type
_entity.pdbx_description
1 polymer ?
#
loop_
_entity_poly.entity_id
_entity_poly.type
_entity_poly.pdbx_seq_one_letter_code
_entity_poly.pdbx_strand_id
1 'polypeptide(L)'
;MAGGPSPPDLLLPGGGPAREVLTVLGHRGLVPLRAAQHGAVVSRTGDGTLVGTKPGSFGDDDALAELHDLLRHVRAADPSTTDTTASSVYTLEQP
;
A
#
# COMPACT_ATOMS: atom_id res chain seq x y z
N MET A 1 11.52 -24.62 -0.27
CA MET A 1 11.82 -23.40 -1.05
C MET A 1 11.22 -22.25 -0.26
N ALA A 2 12.09 -21.42 0.31
CA ALA A 2 11.79 -20.49 1.40
C ALA A 2 10.74 -19.43 1.00
N GLY A 3 9.69 -19.29 1.82
CA GLY A 3 8.84 -18.11 1.80
C GLY A 3 9.63 -16.94 2.36
N GLY A 4 10.26 -16.15 1.48
CA GLY A 4 10.80 -14.86 1.86
C GLY A 4 9.65 -13.92 2.26
N PRO A 5 9.94 -12.85 3.02
CA PRO A 5 8.91 -11.87 3.38
C PRO A 5 8.23 -11.37 2.10
N SER A 6 6.90 -11.38 2.09
CA SER A 6 6.16 -10.78 0.99
C SER A 6 6.54 -9.29 0.90
N PRO A 7 6.73 -8.75 -0.31
CA PRO A 7 7.04 -7.34 -0.46
C PRO A 7 5.93 -6.50 0.21
N PRO A 8 6.31 -5.44 0.95
CA PRO A 8 5.34 -4.59 1.63
C PRO A 8 4.46 -3.86 0.62
N ASP A 9 3.25 -3.50 1.05
CA ASP A 9 2.40 -2.57 0.30
C ASP A 9 3.01 -1.17 0.26
N LEU A 10 2.70 -0.44 -0.81
CA LEU A 10 3.30 0.85 -1.10
C LEU A 10 2.26 1.96 -1.00
N LEU A 11 2.62 3.06 -0.33
CA LEU A 11 1.85 4.31 -0.33
C LEU A 11 2.72 5.39 -0.95
N LEU A 12 2.37 5.83 -2.16
CA LEU A 12 3.19 6.73 -2.98
C LEU A 12 2.46 8.07 -3.18
N PRO A 13 2.78 9.11 -2.38
CA PRO A 13 2.28 10.45 -2.63
C PRO A 13 3.02 11.10 -3.82
N GLY A 14 2.33 12.00 -4.51
CA GLY A 14 2.82 12.68 -5.69
C GLY A 14 2.62 11.88 -7.00
N GLY A 15 2.81 12.55 -8.13
CA GLY A 15 2.70 11.92 -9.45
C GLY A 15 4.06 11.44 -9.97
N GLY A 16 4.94 12.39 -10.29
CA GLY A 16 6.29 12.12 -10.84
C GLY A 16 7.12 11.15 -9.99
N PRO A 17 7.33 11.43 -8.68
CA PRO A 17 8.10 10.55 -7.81
C PRO A 17 7.47 9.16 -7.65
N ALA A 18 6.14 9.06 -7.55
CA ALA A 18 5.46 7.77 -7.45
C ALA A 18 5.69 6.91 -8.70
N ARG A 19 5.64 7.51 -9.89
CA ARG A 19 5.92 6.81 -11.15
C ARG A 19 7.36 6.33 -11.24
N GLU A 20 8.31 7.13 -10.78
CA GLU A 20 9.73 6.78 -10.78
C GLU A 20 10.00 5.60 -9.84
N VAL A 21 9.44 5.62 -8.62
CA VAL A 21 9.51 4.50 -7.67
C VAL A 21 8.95 3.21 -8.28
N LEU A 22 7.76 3.26 -8.89
CA LEU A 22 7.17 2.08 -9.55
C LEU A 22 8.03 1.56 -10.70
N THR A 23 8.67 2.46 -11.44
CA THR A 23 9.58 2.11 -12.54
C THR A 23 10.82 1.39 -12.02
N VAL A 24 11.44 1.89 -10.95
CA VAL A 24 12.61 1.27 -10.30
C VAL A 24 12.26 -0.10 -9.72
N LEU A 25 11.06 -0.26 -9.16
CA LEU A 25 10.56 -1.53 -8.64
C LEU A 25 10.09 -2.50 -9.74
N GLY A 26 10.15 -2.11 -11.02
CA GLY A 26 9.76 -2.94 -12.15
C GLY A 26 8.24 -3.08 -12.36
N HIS A 27 7.42 -2.36 -11.61
CA HIS A 27 5.96 -2.36 -11.77
C HIS A 27 5.53 -1.46 -12.92
N ARG A 28 5.27 -2.07 -14.09
CA ARG A 28 4.92 -1.35 -15.34
C ARG A 28 3.42 -1.12 -15.53
N GLY A 29 2.58 -1.76 -14.72
CA GLY A 29 1.14 -1.68 -14.82
C GLY A 29 0.49 -1.85 -13.45
N LEU A 30 -0.59 -1.10 -13.24
CA LEU A 30 -1.41 -1.12 -12.04
C LEU A 30 -2.87 -1.36 -12.45
N VAL A 31 -3.54 -2.29 -11.78
CA VAL A 31 -4.98 -2.51 -11.91
C VAL A 31 -5.67 -1.76 -10.77
N PRO A 32 -6.44 -0.70 -11.04
CA PRO A 32 -7.14 0.03 -9.99
C PRO A 32 -8.19 -0.85 -9.33
N LEU A 33 -8.23 -0.87 -8.00
CA LEU A 33 -9.17 -1.66 -7.21
C LEU A 33 -10.27 -0.78 -6.62
N ARG A 34 -9.88 0.30 -5.94
CA ARG A 34 -10.81 1.20 -5.25
C ARG A 34 -10.20 2.59 -5.10
N ALA A 35 -11.03 3.62 -5.20
CA ALA A 35 -10.66 4.98 -4.84
C ALA A 35 -11.05 5.28 -3.38
N ALA A 36 -10.17 5.92 -2.63
CA ALA A 36 -10.49 6.49 -1.31
C ALA A 36 -11.26 7.81 -1.51
N GLN A 37 -10.71 8.72 -2.31
CA GLN A 37 -11.36 9.96 -2.74
C GLN A 37 -10.87 10.40 -4.12
N HIS A 38 -11.23 11.61 -4.56
CA HIS A 38 -10.77 12.16 -5.84
C HIS A 38 -9.23 12.23 -5.91
N GLY A 39 -8.65 11.36 -6.75
CA GLY A 39 -7.21 11.26 -6.96
C GLY A 39 -6.47 10.28 -6.04
N ALA A 40 -7.08 9.79 -4.95
CA ALA A 40 -6.45 8.81 -4.06
C ALA A 40 -6.95 7.40 -4.40
N VAL A 41 -6.09 6.52 -4.91
CA VAL A 41 -6.50 5.20 -5.45
C VAL A 41 -5.60 4.09 -4.95
N VAL A 42 -6.21 2.98 -4.51
CA VAL A 42 -5.54 1.70 -4.28
C VAL A 42 -5.61 0.87 -5.56
N SER A 43 -4.45 0.40 -5.99
CA SER A 43 -4.27 -0.44 -7.17
C SER A 43 -3.45 -1.69 -6.82
N ARG A 44 -3.45 -2.68 -7.72
CA ARG A 44 -2.67 -3.91 -7.60
C ARG A 44 -1.66 -4.04 -8.72
N THR A 45 -0.45 -4.50 -8.39
CA THR A 45 0.60 -4.87 -9.36
C THR A 45 0.39 -6.29 -9.87
N GLY A 46 1.07 -6.67 -10.96
CA GLY A 46 1.02 -8.04 -11.48
C GLY A 46 1.48 -9.10 -10.48
N ASP A 47 2.35 -8.72 -9.54
CA ASP A 47 2.88 -9.59 -8.48
C ASP A 47 2.02 -9.60 -7.20
N GLY A 48 0.89 -8.89 -7.19
CA GLY A 48 -0.07 -8.90 -6.08
C GLY A 48 0.16 -7.85 -4.99
N THR A 49 1.23 -7.04 -5.07
CA THR A 49 1.48 -5.90 -4.18
C THR A 49 0.37 -4.86 -4.33
N LEU A 50 -0.13 -4.33 -3.20
CA LEU A 50 -1.07 -3.22 -3.23
C LEU A 50 -0.31 -1.89 -3.21
N VAL A 51 -0.77 -0.96 -4.04
CA VAL A 51 -0.18 0.37 -4.19
C VAL A 51 -1.28 1.41 -4.03
N GLY A 52 -1.20 2.18 -2.95
CA GLY A 52 -1.96 3.42 -2.80
C GLY A 52 -1.21 4.58 -3.47
N THR A 53 -1.86 5.30 -4.36
CA THR A 53 -1.31 6.50 -5.01
C THR A 53 -2.18 7.71 -4.73
N LYS A 54 -1.55 8.86 -4.47
CA LYS A 54 -2.24 10.15 -4.31
C LYS A 54 -1.44 11.26 -5.00
N PRO A 55 -1.91 11.86 -6.09
CA PRO A 55 -1.28 13.03 -6.69
C PRO A 55 -1.11 14.17 -5.66
N GLY A 56 -0.06 14.98 -5.84
CA GLY A 56 0.35 15.96 -4.84
C GLY A 56 -0.76 16.98 -4.49
N SER A 57 -1.51 17.45 -5.49
CA SER A 57 -2.56 18.46 -5.34
C SER A 57 -3.98 17.91 -5.14
N PHE A 58 -4.13 16.60 -4.92
CA PHE A 58 -5.43 15.94 -4.85
C PHE A 58 -5.73 15.44 -3.44
N GLY A 59 -7.02 15.50 -3.08
CA GLY A 59 -7.56 15.17 -1.77
C GLY A 59 -7.66 16.37 -0.83
N ASP A 60 -8.32 16.15 0.30
CA ASP A 60 -8.35 17.03 1.48
C ASP A 60 -7.19 16.68 2.44
N ASP A 61 -7.20 17.29 3.63
CA ASP A 61 -6.13 17.12 4.63
C ASP A 61 -6.04 15.67 5.15
N ASP A 62 -7.13 14.91 5.11
CA ASP A 62 -7.22 13.54 5.60
C ASP A 62 -6.88 12.49 4.53
N ALA A 63 -6.63 12.94 3.30
CA ALA A 63 -6.54 12.07 2.14
C ALA A 63 -5.50 10.96 2.22
N LEU A 64 -4.37 11.24 2.88
CA LEU A 64 -3.31 10.26 3.06
C LEU A 64 -3.69 9.20 4.10
N ALA A 65 -4.36 9.62 5.18
CA ALA A 65 -4.84 8.74 6.23
C ALA A 65 -5.94 7.81 5.70
N GLU A 66 -6.93 8.36 4.99
CA GLU A 66 -8.00 7.58 4.37
C GLU A 66 -7.46 6.59 3.33
N LEU A 67 -6.49 6.99 2.52
CA LEU A 67 -5.85 6.10 1.55
C LEU A 67 -5.09 4.96 2.24
N HIS A 68 -4.41 5.24 3.35
CA HIS A 68 -3.73 4.22 4.14
C HIS A 68 -4.71 3.23 4.76
N ASP A 69 -5.81 3.72 5.35
CA ASP A 69 -6.83 2.86 5.95
C ASP A 69 -7.52 1.99 4.90
N LEU A 70 -7.78 2.56 3.72
CA LEU A 70 -8.29 1.81 2.60
C LEU A 70 -7.32 0.72 2.13
N LEU A 71 -6.03 1.03 2.04
CA LEU A 71 -5.00 0.07 1.66
C LEU A 71 -4.97 -1.12 2.62
N ARG A 72 -5.04 -0.87 3.94
CA ARG A 72 -5.11 -1.90 4.97
C ARG A 72 -6.39 -2.74 4.87
N HIS A 73 -7.53 -2.09 4.62
CA HIS A 73 -8.80 -2.77 4.47
C HIS A 73 -8.81 -3.71 3.25
N VAL A 74 -8.28 -3.24 2.11
CA VAL A 74 -8.14 -4.05 0.90
C VAL A 74 -7.19 -5.23 1.16
N ARG A 75 -6.04 -4.99 1.80
CA ARG A 75 -5.11 -6.07 2.19
C ARG A 75 -5.78 -7.14 3.04
N ALA A 76 -6.58 -6.73 4.03
CA ALA A 76 -7.30 -7.66 4.89
C ALA A 76 -8.38 -8.47 4.14
N ALA A 77 -9.00 -7.86 3.11
CA ALA A 77 -9.99 -8.50 2.25
C ALA A 77 -9.37 -9.39 1.16
N ASP A 78 -8.06 -9.26 0.90
CA ASP A 78 -7.30 -10.04 -0.07
C ASP A 78 -6.39 -11.07 0.65
N PRO A 79 -6.92 -12.25 1.03
CA PRO A 79 -6.17 -13.26 1.77
C PRO A 79 -5.06 -13.95 0.97
N SER A 80 -4.84 -13.58 -0.30
CA SER A 80 -3.78 -14.13 -1.16
C SER A 80 -2.35 -13.76 -0.75
N THR A 81 -2.16 -13.10 0.39
CA THR A 81 -0.89 -13.05 1.09
C THR A 81 -1.16 -13.14 2.58
N THR A 82 -1.33 -14.38 3.06
CA THR A 82 -1.33 -14.64 4.49
C THR A 82 0.09 -14.41 4.99
N ASP A 83 0.37 -13.21 5.48
CA ASP A 83 1.48 -12.96 6.38
C ASP A 83 1.23 -13.78 7.65
N THR A 84 1.79 -14.98 7.70
CA THR A 84 2.01 -15.69 8.95
C THR A 84 3.28 -15.13 9.56
N THR A 85 3.23 -13.95 10.16
CA THR A 85 4.09 -13.58 11.28
C THR A 85 3.29 -12.70 12.22
N ALA A 86 2.53 -13.38 13.08
CA ALA A 86 1.92 -12.78 14.24
C ALA A 86 2.99 -12.25 15.22
N SER A 87 2.66 -11.10 15.81
CA SER A 87 3.11 -10.60 17.11
C SER A 87 4.61 -10.38 17.30
N SER A 88 5.03 -9.12 17.18
CA SER A 88 5.94 -8.57 18.18
C SER A 88 5.12 -7.82 19.21
N VAL A 89 4.94 -8.46 20.36
CA VAL A 89 4.40 -7.89 21.59
C VAL A 89 5.28 -6.72 21.98
N TYR A 90 4.75 -5.49 21.93
CA TYR A 90 5.38 -4.37 22.64
C TYR A 90 5.06 -4.52 24.14
N THR A 91 5.90 -5.26 24.86
CA THR A 91 6.03 -5.09 26.31
C THR A 91 6.82 -3.82 26.53
N LEU A 92 6.12 -2.73 26.87
CA LEU A 92 6.77 -1.58 27.49
C LEU A 92 6.98 -1.93 28.97
N GLU A 93 8.17 -2.44 29.30
CA GLU A 93 8.69 -2.30 30.66
C GLU A 93 8.86 -0.80 30.95
N GLN A 94 8.24 -0.31 32.02
CA GLN A 94 8.47 1.01 32.57
C GLN A 94 8.95 0.80 34.02
N PRO A 95 10.13 1.31 34.41
CA PRO A 95 10.53 1.39 35.81
C PRO A 95 9.76 2.49 36.57
#